data_AF-A0AAD5MXA2-F1
#
_entry.id   AF-A0AAD5MXA2-F1
#
_cell.length_a   1.000
_cell.length_b   1.000
_cell.length_c   1.000
_cell.angle_alpha   90.00
_cell.angle_beta   90.00
_cell.angle_gamma   90.00
#
_symmetry.space_group_name_H-M   'P 1'
#
loop_
_entity.id
_entity.type
_entity.pdbx_description
1 polymer ?
#
loop_
_entity_poly.entity_id
_entity_poly.type
_entity_poly.pdbx_seq_one_letter_code
_entity_poly.pdbx_strand_id
1 'polypeptide(L)'
;MNDVLKVKEQMRAEKRDAALGGVRCKEELGKMLDYTDGLKYHAHVDYDFIYILSEQGAKSAGGDIKDPYDWEKTVERTVTATVKAP
;
A
#
# COMPACT_ATOMS: atom_id res chain seq x y z
N MET A 1 31.55 -3.29 -0.99
CA MET A 1 30.71 -3.54 -2.20
C MET A 1 29.57 -4.48 -1.85
N ASN A 2 28.70 -4.03 -0.94
CA ASN A 2 27.34 -4.54 -0.71
C ASN A 2 26.56 -3.55 0.18
N ASP A 3 26.98 -2.29 0.17
CA ASP A 3 26.46 -1.25 1.06
C ASP A 3 24.98 -0.99 0.79
N VAL A 4 24.54 -1.14 -0.46
CA VAL A 4 23.13 -1.09 -0.85
C VAL A 4 22.32 -2.23 -0.22
N LEU A 5 22.85 -3.45 -0.19
CA LEU A 5 22.18 -4.59 0.43
C LEU A 5 22.06 -4.38 1.95
N LYS A 6 23.15 -3.96 2.61
CA LYS A 6 23.16 -3.62 4.03
C LYS A 6 22.15 -2.53 4.38
N VAL A 7 22.11 -1.45 3.59
CA VAL A 7 21.17 -0.34 3.83
C VAL A 7 19.72 -0.81 3.64
N LYS A 8 19.44 -1.61 2.61
CA LYS A 8 18.09 -2.18 2.39
C LYS A 8 17.66 -3.06 3.56
N GLU A 9 18.55 -3.90 4.06
CA GLU A 9 18.29 -4.81 5.18
C GLU A 9 18.06 -4.05 6.49
N GLN A 10 18.87 -3.02 6.78
CA GLN A 10 18.66 -2.13 7.93
C GLN A 10 17.32 -1.37 7.85
N MET A 11 16.89 -0.97 6.67
CA MET A 11 15.61 -0.29 6.48
C MET A 11 14.41 -1.22 6.68
N ARG A 12 14.54 -2.51 6.34
CA ARG A 12 13.49 -3.51 6.57
C ARG A 12 13.42 -4.01 8.01
N ALA A 13 14.56 -4.11 8.70
CA ALA A 13 14.64 -4.66 10.05
C ALA A 13 14.58 -3.57 11.14
N GLU A 14 15.55 -2.67 11.15
CA GLU A 14 15.80 -1.76 12.29
C GLU A 14 15.08 -0.41 12.15
N LYS A 15 14.97 0.08 10.91
CA LYS A 15 14.39 1.40 10.60
C LYS A 15 13.02 1.30 9.96
N ARG A 16 12.32 0.18 10.16
CA ARG A 16 11.03 -0.09 9.52
C ARG A 16 9.94 0.91 9.92
N ASP A 17 9.85 1.24 11.21
CA ASP A 17 8.91 2.28 11.67
C ASP A 17 9.28 3.67 11.12
N ALA A 18 10.56 3.97 10.92
CA ALA A 18 10.97 5.21 10.28
C ALA A 18 10.65 5.21 8.77
N ALA A 19 10.78 4.06 8.11
CA ALA A 19 10.47 3.88 6.69
C ALA A 19 8.96 3.90 6.40
N LEU A 20 8.16 3.36 7.32
CA LEU A 20 6.69 3.25 7.18
C LEU A 20 5.92 4.27 8.03
N GLY A 21 6.60 5.16 8.75
CA GLY A 21 5.98 6.04 9.75
C GLY A 21 4.94 7.03 9.21
N GLY A 22 4.98 7.32 7.90
CA GLY A 22 3.96 8.13 7.22
C GLY A 22 2.75 7.35 6.71
N VAL A 23 2.76 6.02 6.81
CA VAL A 23 1.74 5.14 6.24
C VAL A 23 0.74 4.75 7.33
N ARG A 24 -0.55 5.04 7.08
CA ARG A 24 -1.63 4.71 8.04
C ARG A 24 -1.82 3.21 8.24
N CYS A 25 -1.66 2.42 7.19
CA CYS A 25 -1.77 0.96 7.18
C CYS A 25 -0.43 0.23 7.39
N LYS A 26 0.47 0.82 8.19
CA LYS A 26 1.83 0.30 8.39
C LYS A 26 1.87 -1.11 8.98
N GLU A 27 0.86 -1.51 9.77
CA GLU A 27 0.80 -2.83 10.39
C GLU A 27 0.44 -3.93 9.39
N GLU A 28 -0.58 -3.69 8.55
CA GLU A 28 -1.00 -4.64 7.51
C GLU A 28 0.05 -4.76 6.41
N LEU A 29 0.62 -3.63 5.99
CA LEU A 29 1.75 -3.60 5.07
C LEU A 29 2.98 -4.30 5.68
N GLY A 30 3.16 -4.18 6.99
CA GLY A 30 4.18 -4.90 7.74
C GLY A 30 4.04 -6.41 7.58
N LYS A 31 2.88 -6.95 7.96
CA LYS A 31 2.57 -8.39 7.85
C LYS A 31 2.75 -8.92 6.43
N MET A 32 2.36 -8.14 5.41
CA MET A 32 2.54 -8.53 4.01
C MET A 32 4.03 -8.62 3.61
N LEU A 33 4.86 -7.68 4.06
CA LEU A 33 6.30 -7.70 3.81
C LEU A 33 6.99 -8.87 4.53
N ASP A 34 6.61 -9.17 5.77
CA ASP A 34 7.16 -10.29 6.54
C ASP A 34 6.78 -11.64 5.90
N TYR A 35 5.53 -11.73 5.43
CA TYR A 35 5.07 -12.87 4.65
C TYR A 35 5.91 -13.06 3.38
N THR A 36 6.14 -11.97 2.64
CA THR A 36 6.92 -12.02 1.39
C THR A 36 8.37 -12.40 1.63
N ASP A 37 9.02 -11.82 2.65
CA ASP A 37 10.41 -12.12 2.99
C ASP A 37 10.57 -13.55 3.54
N GLY A 38 9.51 -14.14 4.12
CA GLY A 38 9.48 -15.53 4.59
C GLY A 38 9.22 -16.58 3.50
N LEU A 39 8.82 -16.18 2.30
CA LEU A 39 8.55 -17.11 1.20
C LEU A 39 9.83 -17.76 0.69
N LYS A 40 9.78 -19.09 0.53
CA LYS A 40 10.83 -19.82 -0.19
C LYS A 40 10.67 -19.59 -1.69
N TYR A 41 11.76 -19.68 -2.44
CA TYR A 41 11.77 -19.42 -3.89
C TYR A 41 10.73 -20.24 -4.70
N HIS A 42 10.41 -21.45 -4.25
CA HIS A 42 9.43 -22.33 -4.88
C HIS A 42 8.08 -22.37 -4.14
N ALA A 43 7.88 -21.56 -3.11
CA ALA A 43 6.62 -21.50 -2.39
C ALA A 43 5.56 -20.81 -3.27
N HIS A 44 4.37 -21.39 -3.30
CA HIS A 44 3.23 -20.73 -3.93
C HIS A 44 2.81 -19.53 -3.07
N VAL A 45 2.59 -18.38 -3.70
CA VAL A 45 2.12 -17.17 -3.03
C VAL A 45 0.64 -17.34 -2.70
N ASP A 46 0.26 -17.04 -1.47
CA ASP A 46 -1.12 -17.01 -1.00
C ASP A 46 -1.69 -15.63 -1.29
N TYR A 47 -2.32 -15.50 -2.46
CA TYR A 47 -2.93 -14.27 -2.90
C TYR A 47 -4.20 -13.93 -2.10
N ASP A 48 -4.90 -14.91 -1.55
CA ASP A 48 -6.08 -14.70 -0.72
C ASP A 48 -5.67 -14.00 0.58
N PHE A 49 -4.59 -14.47 1.20
CA PHE A 49 -4.00 -13.82 2.38
C PHE A 49 -3.56 -12.38 2.10
N ILE A 50 -2.88 -12.14 0.98
CA ILE A 50 -2.47 -10.80 0.55
C ILE A 50 -3.70 -9.90 0.37
N TYR A 51 -4.76 -10.39 -0.27
CA TYR A 51 -5.96 -9.62 -0.53
C TYR A 51 -6.70 -9.23 0.75
N ILE A 52 -6.81 -10.17 1.72
CA ILE A 52 -7.39 -9.90 3.04
C ILE A 52 -6.61 -8.80 3.77
N LEU A 53 -5.26 -8.87 3.75
CA LEU A 53 -4.42 -7.83 4.35
C LEU A 53 -4.58 -6.47 3.65
N SER A 54 -4.67 -6.46 2.32
CA SER A 54 -4.91 -5.22 1.57
C SER A 54 -6.26 -4.59 1.90
N GLU A 55 -7.32 -5.38 2.02
CA GLU A 55 -8.65 -4.88 2.39
C GLU A 55 -8.66 -4.31 3.81
N GLN A 56 -8.01 -4.99 4.76
CA GLN A 56 -7.84 -4.49 6.13
C GLN A 56 -7.03 -3.19 6.15
N GLY A 57 -5.91 -3.13 5.41
CA GLY A 57 -5.08 -1.93 5.32
C GLY A 57 -5.81 -0.75 4.68
N ALA A 58 -6.62 -0.98 3.64
CA ALA A 58 -7.47 0.05 3.04
C ALA A 58 -8.44 0.63 4.06
N LYS A 59 -9.16 -0.24 4.80
CA LYS A 59 -10.09 0.17 5.86
C LYS A 59 -9.38 0.95 6.98
N SER A 60 -8.22 0.48 7.43
CA SER A 60 -7.38 1.16 8.44
C SER A 60 -6.92 2.56 7.98
N ALA A 61 -6.70 2.75 6.69
CA ALA A 61 -6.35 4.06 6.11
C ALA A 61 -7.56 4.98 5.87
N GLY A 62 -8.78 4.44 5.96
CA GLY A 62 -10.05 5.14 5.72
C GLY A 62 -10.52 5.11 4.26
N GLY A 63 -10.05 4.14 3.46
CA GLY A 63 -10.50 3.91 2.08
C GLY A 63 -11.10 2.52 1.89
N ASP A 64 -11.70 2.27 0.73
CA ASP A 64 -12.17 0.95 0.31
C ASP A 64 -11.36 0.48 -0.91
N ILE A 65 -11.05 -0.81 -0.97
CA ILE A 65 -10.41 -1.42 -2.16
C ILE A 65 -11.36 -1.46 -3.37
N LYS A 66 -12.67 -1.30 -3.12
CA LYS A 66 -13.71 -1.21 -4.14
C LYS A 66 -13.92 0.22 -4.65
N ASP A 67 -13.28 1.21 -4.02
CA ASP A 67 -13.37 2.58 -4.50
C ASP A 67 -12.72 2.69 -5.89
N PRO A 68 -13.27 3.54 -6.77
CA PRO A 68 -12.66 3.78 -8.07
C PRO A 68 -11.25 4.32 -7.91
N TYR A 69 -10.34 3.83 -8.75
CA TYR A 69 -8.96 4.29 -8.75
C TYR A 69 -8.89 5.78 -9.05
N ASP A 70 -7.85 6.45 -8.57
CA ASP A 70 -7.71 7.90 -8.74
C ASP A 70 -7.66 8.34 -10.22
N TRP A 71 -7.20 7.46 -11.13
CA TRP A 71 -7.22 7.71 -12.57
C TRP A 71 -8.58 7.49 -13.22
N GLU A 72 -9.48 6.72 -12.60
CA GLU A 72 -10.87 6.51 -13.07
C GLU A 72 -11.75 7.71 -12.72
N LYS A 73 -11.31 8.59 -11.81
CA LYS A 73 -12.00 9.82 -11.41
C LYS A 73 -11.90 10.95 -12.45
N THR A 74 -11.67 10.62 -13.72
CA THR A 74 -11.63 11.61 -14.79
C THR A 74 -13.03 11.94 -15.32
N VAL A 75 -13.39 13.23 -15.15
CA VAL A 75 -14.45 14.01 -15.82
C VAL A 75 -15.85 14.08 -15.15
N GLU A 76 -15.93 14.45 -13.88
CA GLU A 76 -17.09 15.25 -13.39
C GLU A 76 -16.71 16.65 -12.90
N ARG A 77 -15.44 17.05 -13.02
CA ARG A 77 -14.97 18.36 -12.53
C ARG A 77 -14.98 19.47 -13.59
N THR A 78 -15.46 19.23 -14.81
CA THR A 78 -15.48 20.24 -15.88
C THR A 78 -16.86 20.61 -16.43
N VAL A 79 -17.96 19.95 -16.03
CA VAL A 79 -19.30 20.30 -16.56
C VAL A 79 -20.13 21.17 -15.60
N THR A 80 -19.91 21.09 -14.29
CA THR A 80 -20.72 21.84 -13.31
C THR A 80 -20.18 23.23 -12.95
N ALA A 81 -18.99 23.60 -13.43
CA ALA A 81 -18.41 24.93 -13.20
C ALA A 81 -18.85 25.99 -14.24
N THR A 82 -19.50 25.60 -15.34
CA THR A 82 -19.94 26.53 -16.40
C THR A 82 -21.43 26.85 -16.40
N VAL A 83 -22.23 26.27 -15.48
CA VAL A 83 -23.65 26.61 -15.31
C VAL A 83 -23.88 27.27 -13.95
N LYS A 84 -23.11 28.30 -13.62
CA LYS A 84 -23.60 29.34 -12.70
C LYS A 84 -22.92 30.69 -12.91
N ALA A 85 -23.70 31.58 -13.52
CA ALA A 85 -23.76 33.05 -13.41
C ALA A 85 -23.56 33.78 -14.76
N PRO A 86 -24.21 34.94 -14.96
CA PRO A 86 -25.22 35.62 -14.13
C PRO A 86 -26.67 35.44 -14.61
#